data_AF-A0A1G5RWZ6-F1
#
_entry.id   AF-A0A1G5RWZ6-F1
#
_cell.length_a   1.000
_cell.length_b   1.000
_cell.length_c   1.000
_cell.angle_alpha   90.00
_cell.angle_beta   90.00
_cell.angle_gamma   90.00
#
_symmetry.space_group_name_H-M   'P 1'
#
loop_
_entity.id
_entity.type
_entity.pdbx_description
1 polymer ?
#
loop_
_entity_poly.entity_id
_entity_poly.type
_entity_poly.pdbx_seq_one_letter_code
_entity_poly.pdbx_strand_id
1 'polypeptide(L)'
;MDIDFLKDIHNLIARFDVDYRYLGKIREDEVMISGTSWRPEIPSNEDIDKLCEMLKIDTSKNITDQAINIGLYIMRMQPFKDGNKRVGSYAMNKILIEHGKGIFNVPVELDGKFKQKLVEYYESDDNSDLKMFVAEHCIDGTHRIKE
;
A
#
# COMPACT_ATOMS: atom_id res chain seq x y z
N MET A 1 1.92 -13.87 3.19
CA MET A 1 2.40 -12.66 3.89
C MET A 1 1.49 -12.42 5.08
N ASP A 2 1.98 -11.86 6.17
CA ASP A 2 1.19 -11.56 7.37
C ASP A 2 1.52 -10.15 7.89
N ILE A 3 0.87 -9.77 8.99
CA ILE A 3 1.05 -8.44 9.58
C ILE A 3 2.44 -8.26 10.19
N ASP A 4 3.08 -9.32 10.66
CA ASP A 4 4.41 -9.23 11.27
C ASP A 4 5.46 -8.93 10.20
N PHE A 5 5.31 -9.47 8.99
CA PHE A 5 6.09 -9.04 7.83
C PHE A 5 5.95 -7.53 7.57
N LEU A 6 4.73 -6.96 7.67
CA LEU A 6 4.52 -5.52 7.47
C LEU A 6 5.22 -4.70 8.56
N LYS A 7 5.20 -5.16 9.81
CA LYS A 7 5.89 -4.52 10.94
C LYS A 7 7.41 -4.56 10.75
N ASP A 8 7.95 -5.68 10.31
CA ASP A 8 9.39 -5.84 10.04
C ASP A 8 9.85 -4.94 8.89
N ILE A 9 9.08 -4.88 7.81
CA ILE A 9 9.34 -3.96 6.70
C ILE A 9 9.26 -2.52 7.17
N HIS A 10 8.23 -2.14 7.94
CA HIS A 10 8.13 -0.79 8.49
C HIS A 10 9.36 -0.44 9.35
N ASN A 11 9.78 -1.36 10.24
CA ASN A 11 10.97 -1.20 11.06
C ASN A 11 12.22 -0.95 10.19
N LEU A 12 12.38 -1.68 9.09
CA LEU A 12 13.53 -1.50 8.20
C LEU A 12 13.50 -0.18 7.43
N ILE A 13 12.36 0.16 6.81
CA ILE A 13 12.29 1.25 5.82
C ILE A 13 12.01 2.62 6.44
N ALA A 14 11.51 2.66 7.68
CA ALA A 14 11.15 3.90 8.37
C ALA A 14 12.11 4.28 9.50
N ARG A 15 13.11 3.44 9.82
CA ARG A 15 14.03 3.66 10.96
C ARG A 15 14.78 4.99 11.00
N PHE A 16 14.92 5.65 9.86
CA PHE A 16 15.60 6.95 9.76
C PHE A 16 14.64 8.13 9.85
N ASP A 17 13.34 7.90 9.67
CA ASP A 17 12.31 8.94 9.65
C ASP A 17 11.40 8.89 10.89
N VAL A 18 11.33 7.74 11.56
CA VAL A 18 10.40 7.46 12.67
C VAL A 18 11.17 7.09 13.92
N ASP A 19 10.77 7.68 15.05
CA ASP A 19 11.32 7.37 16.37
C ASP A 19 11.16 5.88 16.69
N TYR A 20 12.22 5.27 17.22
CA TYR A 20 12.31 3.83 17.48
C TYR A 20 11.15 3.27 18.30
N ARG A 21 10.50 4.10 19.13
CA ARG A 21 9.35 3.69 19.94
C ARG A 21 8.11 3.35 19.11
N TYR A 22 8.03 3.86 17.88
CA TYR A 22 6.92 3.64 16.94
C TYR A 22 7.26 2.68 15.79
N LEU A 23 8.54 2.29 15.65
CA LEU A 23 8.96 1.37 14.58
C LEU A 23 8.33 -0.01 14.74
N GLY A 24 7.83 -0.55 13.63
CA GLY A 24 7.12 -1.82 13.59
C GLY A 24 5.86 -1.92 14.47
N LYS A 25 5.28 -0.80 14.92
CA LYS A 25 4.07 -0.81 15.76
C LYS A 25 2.88 -0.21 15.06
N ILE A 26 1.73 -0.87 15.19
CA ILE A 26 0.45 -0.27 14.83
C ILE A 26 0.26 0.98 15.69
N ARG A 27 -0.15 2.08 15.06
CA ARG A 27 -0.28 3.36 15.74
C ARG A 27 -1.51 3.35 16.66
N GLU A 28 -1.36 4.02 17.78
CA GLU A 28 -2.44 4.33 18.72
C GLU A 28 -2.75 5.84 18.76
N ASP A 29 -1.98 6.63 17.99
CA ASP A 29 -2.15 8.07 17.86
C ASP A 29 -2.77 8.45 16.51
N GLU A 30 -3.31 9.65 16.44
CA GLU A 30 -3.67 10.29 15.18
C GLU A 30 -2.44 10.57 14.30
N VAL A 31 -2.69 10.62 12.98
CA VAL A 31 -1.70 10.98 11.96
C VAL A 31 -2.29 11.96 10.97
N MET A 32 -1.43 12.79 10.38
CA MET A 32 -1.81 13.70 9.30
C MET A 32 -1.29 13.16 7.97
N ILE A 33 -2.08 13.35 6.93
CA ILE A 33 -1.68 13.04 5.56
C ILE A 33 -1.43 14.35 4.82
N SER A 34 -0.21 14.52 4.32
CA SER A 34 0.13 15.67 3.49
C SER A 34 -0.71 15.70 2.22
N GLY A 35 -1.32 16.84 1.92
CA GLY A 35 -2.12 17.05 0.71
C GLY A 35 -3.64 16.91 0.91
N THR A 36 -4.12 16.58 2.11
CA THR A 36 -5.55 16.52 2.43
C THR A 36 -5.86 16.93 3.88
N SER A 37 -7.07 17.44 4.11
CA SER A 37 -7.60 17.67 5.46
C SER A 37 -8.22 16.40 6.07
N TRP A 38 -8.45 15.36 5.26
CA TRP A 38 -8.96 14.08 5.75
C TRP A 38 -7.98 13.43 6.73
N ARG A 39 -8.52 12.74 7.74
CA ARG A 39 -7.77 12.06 8.78
C ARG A 39 -8.25 10.61 8.87
N PRO A 40 -7.34 9.63 8.78
CA PRO A 40 -7.70 8.23 9.02
C PRO A 40 -8.00 8.02 10.49
N GLU A 41 -9.02 7.23 10.78
CA GLU A 41 -9.30 6.76 12.14
C GLU A 41 -8.14 5.91 12.66
N ILE A 42 -7.97 5.83 13.98
CA ILE A 42 -7.00 4.89 14.58
C ILE A 42 -7.43 3.46 14.20
N PRO A 43 -6.53 2.63 13.66
CA PRO A 43 -6.85 1.26 13.28
C PRO A 43 -7.59 0.50 14.37
N SER A 44 -8.82 0.08 14.08
CA SER A 44 -9.56 -0.80 14.97
C SER A 44 -9.07 -2.24 14.83
N ASN A 45 -9.46 -3.12 15.76
CA ASN A 45 -9.22 -4.56 15.60
C ASN A 45 -9.86 -5.10 14.32
N GLU A 46 -11.04 -4.59 13.94
CA GLU A 46 -11.74 -5.00 12.72
C GLU A 46 -10.94 -4.62 11.45
N ASP A 47 -10.31 -3.45 11.43
CA ASP A 47 -9.43 -3.05 10.31
C ASP A 47 -8.20 -3.95 10.22
N ILE A 48 -7.62 -4.31 11.36
CA ILE A 48 -6.46 -5.19 11.45
C ILE A 48 -6.82 -6.62 11.00
N ASP A 49 -7.98 -7.13 11.42
CA ASP A 49 -8.49 -8.44 11.00
C ASP A 49 -8.78 -8.44 9.50
N LYS A 50 -9.42 -7.40 8.98
CA LYS A 50 -9.64 -7.21 7.54
C LYS A 50 -8.32 -7.19 6.77
N LEU A 51 -7.31 -6.46 7.25
CA LEU A 51 -5.97 -6.47 6.65
C LEU A 51 -5.38 -7.88 6.66
N CYS A 52 -5.45 -8.59 7.79
CA CYS A 52 -4.95 -9.96 7.91
C CYS A 52 -5.64 -10.92 6.92
N GLU A 53 -6.95 -10.80 6.72
CA GLU A 53 -7.66 -11.58 5.71
C GLU A 53 -7.24 -11.20 4.30
N MET A 54 -7.10 -9.90 3.99
CA MET A 54 -6.63 -9.45 2.67
C MET A 54 -5.23 -9.96 2.34
N LEU A 55 -4.34 -10.11 3.34
CA LEU A 55 -2.98 -10.63 3.16
C LEU A 55 -2.94 -12.12 2.79
N LYS A 56 -4.06 -12.85 2.94
CA LYS A 56 -4.22 -14.23 2.47
C LYS A 56 -4.58 -14.23 0.98
N ILE A 57 -3.56 -14.35 0.14
CA ILE A 57 -3.71 -14.35 -1.31
C ILE A 57 -4.44 -15.62 -1.78
N ASP A 58 -5.52 -15.42 -2.53
CA ASP A 58 -6.26 -16.48 -3.22
C ASP A 58 -5.72 -16.61 -4.65
N THR A 59 -4.98 -17.69 -4.90
CA THR A 59 -4.34 -17.93 -6.21
C THR A 59 -5.32 -18.29 -7.32
N SER A 60 -6.60 -18.55 -7.00
CA SER A 60 -7.65 -18.75 -7.99
C SER A 60 -8.20 -17.44 -8.55
N LYS A 61 -7.92 -16.30 -7.89
CA LYS A 61 -8.37 -14.96 -8.29
C LYS A 61 -7.26 -14.17 -8.98
N ASN A 62 -7.60 -12.98 -9.46
CA ASN A 62 -6.64 -12.08 -10.06
C ASN A 62 -5.62 -11.59 -9.01
N ILE A 63 -4.37 -12.04 -9.13
CA ILE A 63 -3.28 -11.69 -8.21
C ILE A 63 -2.95 -10.20 -8.26
N THR A 64 -2.93 -9.60 -9.45
CA THR A 64 -2.59 -8.18 -9.62
C THR A 64 -3.64 -7.30 -8.95
N ASP A 65 -4.93 -7.62 -9.11
CA ASP A 65 -6.02 -6.90 -8.43
C ASP A 65 -5.89 -7.02 -6.89
N GLN A 66 -5.64 -8.23 -6.37
CA GLN A 66 -5.41 -8.44 -4.93
C GLN A 66 -4.22 -7.62 -4.43
N ALA A 67 -3.08 -7.66 -5.12
CA ALA A 67 -1.88 -6.91 -4.74
C ALA A 67 -2.12 -5.39 -4.70
N ILE A 68 -2.80 -4.85 -5.70
CA ILE A 68 -3.12 -3.42 -5.75
C ILE A 68 -4.06 -3.05 -4.60
N ASN A 69 -5.15 -3.82 -4.39
CA ASN A 69 -6.10 -3.56 -3.31
C ASN A 69 -5.43 -3.59 -1.93
N ILE A 70 -4.55 -4.55 -1.67
CA ILE A 70 -3.79 -4.64 -0.40
C ILE A 70 -2.90 -3.41 -0.21
N GLY A 71 -2.10 -3.06 -1.23
CA GLY A 71 -1.20 -1.92 -1.16
C GLY A 71 -1.96 -0.61 -0.92
N LEU A 72 -3.04 -0.38 -1.67
CA LEU A 72 -3.88 0.82 -1.51
C LEU A 72 -4.60 0.85 -0.16
N TYR A 73 -5.11 -0.28 0.33
CA TYR A 73 -5.76 -0.35 1.64
C TYR A 73 -4.78 0.03 2.76
N ILE A 74 -3.55 -0.48 2.75
CA ILE A 74 -2.49 -0.07 3.69
C ILE A 74 -2.22 1.44 3.60
N MET A 75 -2.17 1.98 2.38
CA MET A 75 -1.95 3.42 2.17
C MET A 75 -3.08 4.28 2.73
N ARG A 76 -4.33 3.80 2.77
CA ARG A 76 -5.47 4.55 3.30
C ARG A 76 -5.66 4.36 4.80
N MET A 77 -5.58 3.13 5.28
CA MET A 77 -5.70 2.76 6.69
C MET A 77 -4.61 3.44 7.55
N GLN A 78 -3.43 3.66 6.97
CA GLN A 78 -2.27 4.28 7.65
C GLN A 78 -1.93 3.55 8.97
N PRO A 79 -1.61 2.25 8.96
CA PRO A 79 -1.39 1.48 10.19
C PRO A 79 -0.22 1.96 11.05
N PHE A 80 0.75 2.69 10.50
CA PHE A 80 1.96 3.14 11.20
C PHE A 80 2.03 4.66 11.36
N LYS A 81 2.94 5.15 12.21
CA LYS A 81 3.13 6.58 12.49
C LYS A 81 3.53 7.40 11.25
N ASP A 82 4.36 6.82 10.38
CA ASP A 82 4.72 7.33 9.06
C ASP A 82 5.15 6.13 8.18
N GLY A 83 5.50 6.36 6.91
CA GLY A 83 6.02 5.33 6.02
C GLY A 83 4.95 4.45 5.37
N ASN A 84 3.67 4.66 5.65
CA ASN A 84 2.55 3.83 5.17
C ASN A 84 2.52 3.66 3.64
N LYS A 85 2.82 4.73 2.89
CA LYS A 85 2.95 4.65 1.42
C LYS A 85 4.04 3.67 0.98
N ARG A 86 5.20 3.73 1.63
CA ARG A 86 6.31 2.81 1.33
C ARG A 86 5.95 1.39 1.73
N VAL A 87 5.37 1.17 2.90
CA VAL A 87 4.94 -0.17 3.34
C VAL A 87 3.92 -0.76 2.36
N GLY A 88 2.92 0.02 1.94
CA GLY A 88 1.93 -0.40 0.94
C GLY A 88 2.56 -0.79 -0.40
N SER A 89 3.55 -0.02 -0.87
CA SER A 89 4.31 -0.35 -2.08
C SER A 89 5.12 -1.64 -1.93
N TYR A 90 5.80 -1.85 -0.79
CA TYR A 90 6.55 -3.08 -0.54
C TYR A 90 5.64 -4.31 -0.43
N ALA A 91 4.48 -4.19 0.23
CA ALA A 91 3.49 -5.24 0.32
C ALA A 91 2.97 -5.63 -1.07
N MET A 92 2.60 -4.64 -1.88
CA MET A 92 2.17 -4.85 -3.28
C MET A 92 3.26 -5.54 -4.09
N ASN A 93 4.50 -5.06 -4.02
CA ASN A 93 5.64 -5.63 -4.75
C ASN A 93 5.99 -7.04 -4.30
N LYS A 94 5.91 -7.34 -2.99
CA LYS A 94 6.16 -8.69 -2.50
C LYS A 94 5.23 -9.70 -3.17
N ILE A 95 3.94 -9.38 -3.27
CA ILE A 95 2.92 -10.24 -3.87
C ILE A 95 3.15 -10.36 -5.39
N LEU A 96 3.36 -9.24 -6.08
CA LEU A 96 3.55 -9.22 -7.53
C LEU A 96 4.79 -10.03 -7.95
N ILE A 97 5.92 -9.84 -7.25
CA ILE A 97 7.18 -10.55 -7.54
C ILE A 97 7.02 -12.05 -7.29
N GLU A 98 6.43 -12.43 -6.15
CA GLU A 98 6.24 -13.83 -5.77
C GLU A 98 5.42 -14.63 -6.79
N HIS A 99 4.53 -13.96 -7.53
CA HIS A 99 3.65 -14.59 -8.53
C HIS A 99 4.00 -14.25 -9.98
N GLY A 100 5.16 -13.62 -10.23
CA GLY A 100 5.61 -13.26 -11.58
C GLY A 100 4.67 -12.28 -12.30
N LYS A 101 4.09 -11.32 -11.56
CA LYS A 101 3.13 -10.32 -12.07
C LYS A 101 3.75 -8.93 -12.26
N GLY A 102 5.07 -8.85 -12.28
CA GLY A 102 5.81 -7.61 -12.47
C GLY A 102 6.14 -6.88 -11.16
N ILE A 103 6.28 -5.56 -11.25
CA ILE A 103 6.60 -4.68 -10.13
C ILE A 103 5.76 -3.40 -10.22
N PHE A 104 5.25 -2.95 -9.07
CA PHE A 104 4.70 -1.63 -8.88
C PHE A 104 5.82 -0.59 -8.77
N ASN A 105 5.80 0.36 -9.70
CA ASN A 105 6.65 1.54 -9.73
C ASN A 105 5.88 2.71 -10.34
N VAL A 106 5.80 3.83 -9.63
CA VAL A 106 5.13 5.03 -10.16
C VAL A 106 6.14 5.81 -11.00
N PRO A 107 5.91 6.00 -12.30
CA PRO A 107 6.80 6.82 -13.13
C PRO A 107 6.90 8.26 -12.60
N VAL A 108 8.07 8.88 -12.73
CA VAL A 108 8.35 10.21 -12.16
C VAL A 108 7.38 11.26 -12.73
N GLU A 109 7.07 11.16 -14.01
CA GLU A 109 6.13 12.02 -14.72
C GLU A 109 4.66 11.82 -14.29
N LEU A 110 4.35 10.70 -13.63
CA LEU A 110 3.01 10.35 -13.16
C LEU A 110 2.84 10.49 -11.63
N ASP A 111 3.91 10.75 -10.89
CA ASP A 111 3.89 10.86 -9.42
C ASP A 111 2.88 11.87 -8.90
N GLY A 112 2.77 13.04 -9.54
CA GLY A 112 1.77 14.06 -9.20
C GLY A 112 0.33 13.55 -9.36
N LYS A 113 0.04 12.86 -10.47
CA LYS A 113 -1.29 12.30 -10.77
C LYS A 113 -1.63 11.13 -9.84
N PHE A 114 -0.64 10.29 -9.51
CA PHE A 114 -0.80 9.22 -8.53
C PHE A 114 -1.18 9.80 -7.15
N LYS A 115 -0.45 10.82 -6.69
CA LYS A 115 -0.72 11.48 -5.40
C LYS A 115 -2.10 12.11 -5.36
N GLN A 116 -2.54 12.74 -6.46
CA GLN A 116 -3.88 13.30 -6.56
C GLN A 116 -4.95 12.21 -6.40
N LYS A 117 -4.88 11.14 -7.19
CA LYS A 117 -5.85 10.02 -7.11
C LYS A 117 -5.83 9.32 -5.76
N LEU A 118 -4.66 9.26 -5.12
CA LEU A 118 -4.52 8.72 -3.77
C LEU A 118 -5.22 9.59 -2.72
N VAL A 119 -5.16 10.92 -2.85
CA VAL A 119 -5.94 11.85 -2.00
C VAL A 119 -7.44 11.68 -2.23
N GLU A 120 -7.87 11.58 -3.49
CA GLU A 120 -9.27 11.33 -3.84
C GLU A 120 -9.78 10.03 -3.19
N TYR A 121 -8.97 8.97 -3.23
CA TYR A 121 -9.29 7.71 -2.55
C TYR A 121 -9.34 7.84 -1.02
N TYR A 122 -8.43 8.60 -0.40
CA TYR A 122 -8.48 8.84 1.04
C TYR A 122 -9.83 9.43 1.46
N GLU A 123 -10.31 10.41 0.70
CA GLU A 123 -11.55 11.13 0.99
C GLU A 123 -12.81 10.32 0.65
N SER A 124 -12.80 9.54 -0.44
CA SER A 124 -13.99 8.83 -0.94
C SER A 124 -14.18 7.41 -0.42
N ASP A 125 -13.09 6.76 0.02
CA ASP A 125 -13.02 5.30 0.26
C ASP A 125 -13.31 4.42 -0.98
N ASP A 126 -13.38 5.02 -2.17
CA ASP A 126 -13.50 4.32 -3.45
C ASP A 126 -12.15 4.32 -4.17
N ASN A 127 -11.53 3.14 -4.27
CA ASN A 127 -10.24 2.98 -4.93
C ASN A 127 -10.33 2.65 -6.43
N SER A 128 -11.53 2.60 -7.02
CA SER A 128 -11.74 2.04 -8.36
C SER A 128 -10.89 2.72 -9.44
N ASP A 129 -10.92 4.06 -9.49
CA ASP A 129 -10.16 4.86 -10.44
C ASP A 129 -8.64 4.79 -10.19
N LEU A 130 -8.21 4.90 -8.93
CA LEU A 130 -6.80 4.77 -8.56
C LEU A 130 -6.25 3.39 -8.91
N LYS A 131 -7.02 2.33 -8.67
CA LYS A 131 -6.64 0.95 -8.97
C LYS A 131 -6.44 0.74 -10.47
N MET A 132 -7.36 1.23 -11.29
CA MET A 132 -7.23 1.20 -12.76
C MET A 132 -5.98 1.95 -13.21
N PHE A 133 -5.78 3.17 -12.69
CA PHE A 133 -4.59 3.96 -12.98
C PHE A 133 -3.28 3.23 -12.63
N VAL A 134 -3.22 2.58 -11.47
CA VAL A 134 -2.06 1.78 -11.06
C VAL A 134 -1.83 0.60 -12.01
N ALA A 135 -2.88 -0.15 -12.34
CA ALA A 135 -2.78 -1.32 -13.20
C ALA A 135 -2.31 -0.98 -14.63
N GLU A 136 -2.74 0.16 -15.17
CA GLU A 136 -2.43 0.59 -16.55
C GLU A 136 -1.06 1.26 -16.68
N HIS A 137 -0.61 1.98 -15.64
CA HIS A 137 0.52 2.88 -15.78
C HIS A 137 1.66 2.65 -14.80
N CYS A 138 1.43 1.87 -13.74
CA CYS A 138 2.41 1.72 -12.65
C CYS A 138 2.88 0.27 -12.46
N ILE A 139 2.49 -0.67 -13.32
CA ILE A 139 2.97 -2.06 -13.29
C ILE A 139 3.92 -2.30 -14.46
N ASP A 140 5.18 -2.58 -14.16
CA ASP A 140 6.24 -2.88 -15.13
C ASP A 140 6.72 -4.34 -15.02
N GLY A 141 7.49 -4.83 -15.99
CA GLY A 141 8.08 -6.17 -15.99
C GLY A 141 7.13 -7.28 -16.44
N THR A 142 5.98 -6.93 -17.04
CA THR A 142 5.02 -7.89 -17.61
C THR A 142 5.08 -7.98 -19.13
N HIS A 143 5.84 -7.08 -19.77
CA HIS A 143 5.99 -7.03 -21.22
C HIS A 143 6.91 -8.14 -21.73
N ARG A 144 6.52 -8.77 -22.85
CA ARG A 144 7.39 -9.71 -23.55
C ARG A 144 8.54 -8.96 -24.22
N ILE A 145 9.74 -9.54 -24.15
CA ILE A 145 10.86 -9.10 -24.99
C ILE A 145 10.43 -9.30 -26.44
N LYS A 146 10.43 -8.23 -27.23
CA LYS A 146 10.26 -8.33 -28.68
C LYS A 146 11.56 -8.89 -29.25
N GLU A 147 11.49 -10.10 -29.81
CA GLU A 147 12.56 -10.70 -30.62
C GLU A 147 12.73 -9.95 -31.94
#